data_AF-A0A2E7AV32-F1
#
_entry.id   AF-A0A2E7AV32-F1
#
_cell.length_a   1.000
_cell.length_b   1.000
_cell.length_c   1.000
_cell.angle_alpha   90.00
_cell.angle_beta   90.00
_cell.angle_gamma   90.00
#
_symmetry.space_group_name_H-M   'P 1'
#
loop_
_entity.id
_entity.type
_entity.pdbx_description
1 polymer ?
#
loop_
_entity_poly.entity_id
_entity_poly.type
_entity_poly.pdbx_seq_one_letter_code
_entity_poly.pdbx_strand_id
1 'polypeptide(L)'
;MKQRVLLVSLLVFLLLLPVVHADETTNQCTSGDSTEDRVGCLDSDGDGWSDPDEYWNASMGADAFPTNASEHRDLDGDGVGDVSDPDMDGDSYVDEVDVWPEDSGIWSDSDGDGYADQGMHTLSDNCPFIYGKSKIRLKGCSDIDGDFMPDEYDDDADGDGIRNEMERAASSGTILYDPYNAASTPLDSDKDTLPDVLDDDNDNDGWPDDVELDRGSDVYDASITPFNMYMNMDTGFFYRGGLSGNSFSSEYDPESFEISLSALSEIVFEELVIPFLLVPIYFAIFFARRGEYKKCLKTIEDAGTSSELVEIEVTINTMVKEKKIKVYHGLVLRNALEQKETEFGLEHEYQSRSEEE
;
A
#
# COMPACT_ATOMS: atom_id res chain seq x y z
N MET A 1 -11.30 -60.96 -26.59
CA MET A 1 -11.97 -60.54 -27.84
C MET A 1 -13.28 -59.79 -27.59
N LYS A 2 -13.37 -58.91 -26.57
CA LYS A 2 -14.60 -58.12 -26.27
C LYS A 2 -14.41 -56.60 -26.34
N GLN A 3 -13.24 -56.11 -26.75
CA GLN A 3 -12.90 -54.68 -26.74
C GLN A 3 -12.73 -54.07 -28.14
N ARG A 4 -12.84 -54.87 -29.21
CA ARG A 4 -12.82 -54.39 -30.62
C ARG A 4 -14.22 -54.24 -31.25
N VAL A 5 -15.28 -54.68 -30.57
CA VAL A 5 -16.66 -54.56 -31.06
C VAL A 5 -17.31 -53.23 -30.63
N LEU A 6 -16.82 -52.60 -29.55
CA LEU A 6 -17.39 -51.34 -29.06
C LEU A 6 -16.93 -50.12 -29.88
N LEU A 7 -15.68 -50.09 -30.38
CA LEU A 7 -15.18 -48.95 -31.16
C LEU A 7 -15.77 -48.88 -32.58
N VAL A 8 -16.07 -50.02 -33.20
CA VAL A 8 -16.66 -50.05 -34.55
C VAL A 8 -18.15 -49.69 -34.50
N SER A 9 -18.83 -49.92 -33.37
CA SER A 9 -20.23 -49.52 -33.20
C SER A 9 -20.40 -48.03 -32.90
N LEU A 10 -19.38 -47.35 -32.36
CA LEU A 10 -19.43 -45.91 -32.08
C LEU A 10 -19.12 -45.07 -33.33
N LEU A 11 -18.22 -45.54 -34.20
CA LEU A 11 -17.87 -44.86 -35.46
C LEU A 11 -18.95 -44.96 -36.54
N VAL A 12 -19.78 -46.01 -36.53
CA VAL A 12 -20.92 -46.15 -37.45
C VAL A 12 -22.13 -45.33 -36.98
N PHE A 13 -22.20 -44.96 -35.70
CA PHE A 13 -23.27 -44.10 -35.17
C PHE A 13 -23.01 -42.60 -35.41
N LEU A 14 -21.75 -42.21 -35.62
CA LEU A 14 -21.39 -40.82 -35.95
C LEU A 14 -21.58 -40.48 -37.45
N LEU A 15 -21.75 -41.50 -38.31
CA LEU A 15 -22.01 -41.35 -39.75
C LEU A 15 -23.50 -41.47 -40.12
N LEU A 16 -24.37 -41.60 -39.12
CA LEU A 16 -25.83 -41.74 -39.26
C LEU A 16 -26.58 -40.76 -38.35
N LEU A 17 -25.95 -39.63 -37.99
CA LEU A 17 -26.75 -38.49 -37.57
C LEU A 17 -27.44 -37.97 -38.84
N PRO A 18 -28.78 -37.88 -38.88
CA PRO A 18 -29.40 -37.10 -39.93
C PRO A 18 -28.80 -35.70 -39.83
N VAL A 19 -28.30 -35.19 -40.96
CA VAL A 19 -28.22 -33.74 -41.16
C VAL A 19 -29.54 -33.20 -40.63
N VAL A 20 -29.45 -32.33 -39.62
CA VAL A 20 -30.62 -31.61 -39.12
C VAL A 20 -31.23 -30.97 -40.36
N HIS A 21 -32.35 -31.55 -40.79
CA HIS A 21 -33.15 -30.97 -41.84
C HIS A 21 -33.53 -29.59 -41.31
N ALA A 22 -33.29 -28.58 -42.15
CA ALA A 22 -33.93 -27.30 -42.01
C ALA A 22 -35.40 -27.54 -41.62
N ASP A 23 -35.85 -26.78 -40.63
CA ASP A 23 -37.19 -26.80 -40.11
C ASP A 23 -38.20 -26.71 -41.28
N GLU A 24 -38.77 -27.84 -41.69
CA GLU A 24 -39.86 -27.92 -42.68
C GLU A 24 -41.17 -27.47 -42.03
N THR A 25 -41.21 -26.22 -41.59
CA THR A 25 -42.45 -25.45 -41.49
C THR A 25 -42.22 -24.06 -42.07
N THR A 26 -42.12 -24.00 -43.41
CA THR A 26 -42.74 -23.01 -44.35
C THR A 26 -41.91 -22.73 -45.61
N ASN A 27 -41.60 -23.74 -46.46
CA ASN A 27 -41.41 -23.44 -47.90
C ASN A 27 -42.79 -23.19 -48.53
N GLN A 28 -43.40 -22.04 -48.22
CA GLN A 28 -44.57 -21.51 -48.91
C GLN A 28 -44.20 -20.68 -50.15
N CYS A 29 -42.99 -20.88 -50.68
CA CYS A 29 -42.54 -20.22 -51.89
C CYS A 29 -42.70 -21.15 -53.12
N THR A 30 -42.72 -20.56 -54.30
CA THR A 30 -42.62 -21.33 -55.55
C THR A 30 -41.21 -21.93 -55.63
N SER A 31 -41.07 -23.21 -55.98
CA SER A 31 -39.75 -23.83 -56.11
C SER A 31 -38.91 -23.15 -57.21
N GLY A 32 -37.64 -22.89 -56.93
CA GLY A 32 -36.68 -22.27 -57.84
C GLY A 32 -35.24 -22.51 -57.41
N ASP A 33 -34.37 -21.57 -57.76
CA ASP A 33 -32.91 -21.73 -57.73
C ASP A 33 -32.19 -20.77 -56.75
N SER A 34 -32.91 -20.06 -55.87
CA SER A 34 -32.31 -19.16 -54.87
C SER A 34 -31.32 -19.87 -53.94
N THR A 35 -30.28 -19.15 -53.52
CA THR A 35 -29.14 -19.70 -52.74
C THR A 35 -28.76 -18.93 -51.48
N GLU A 36 -29.04 -17.63 -51.41
CA GLU A 36 -28.59 -16.77 -50.30
C GLU A 36 -29.58 -16.73 -49.13
N ASP A 37 -30.88 -16.66 -49.41
CA ASP A 37 -31.94 -16.61 -48.40
C ASP A 37 -32.75 -17.93 -48.33
N ARG A 38 -34.06 -17.92 -48.66
CA ARG A 38 -34.93 -19.09 -48.64
C ARG A 38 -34.52 -20.05 -49.76
N VAL A 39 -33.54 -20.90 -49.48
CA VAL A 39 -32.91 -21.79 -50.45
C VAL A 39 -33.92 -22.65 -51.23
N GLY A 40 -33.83 -22.62 -52.55
CA GLY A 40 -34.69 -23.40 -53.45
C GLY A 40 -36.05 -22.78 -53.74
N CYS A 41 -36.21 -21.48 -53.46
CA CYS A 41 -37.35 -20.66 -53.86
C CYS A 41 -37.10 -19.99 -55.22
N LEU A 42 -38.17 -19.46 -55.83
CA LEU A 42 -38.10 -18.71 -57.08
C LEU A 42 -37.18 -17.51 -56.91
N ASP A 43 -36.23 -17.41 -57.83
CA ASP A 43 -35.29 -16.30 -58.01
C ASP A 43 -35.35 -15.99 -59.51
N SER A 44 -35.99 -14.88 -59.85
CA SER A 44 -36.37 -14.55 -61.22
C SER A 44 -35.23 -14.00 -62.06
N ASP A 45 -34.20 -13.41 -61.46
CA ASP A 45 -33.08 -12.79 -62.17
C ASP A 45 -31.73 -13.46 -61.92
N GLY A 46 -31.66 -14.38 -60.96
CA GLY A 46 -30.55 -15.30 -60.73
C GLY A 46 -29.43 -14.69 -59.89
N ASP A 47 -29.72 -13.72 -59.03
CA ASP A 47 -28.73 -13.12 -58.12
C ASP A 47 -28.53 -13.90 -56.82
N GLY A 48 -29.36 -14.92 -56.59
CA GLY A 48 -29.31 -15.80 -55.44
C GLY A 48 -30.33 -15.48 -54.34
N TRP A 49 -31.01 -14.33 -54.38
CA TRP A 49 -32.06 -13.96 -53.43
C TRP A 49 -33.45 -14.34 -53.98
N SER A 50 -34.36 -14.73 -53.08
CA SER A 50 -35.67 -15.21 -53.50
C SER A 50 -36.70 -14.09 -53.71
N ASP A 51 -37.49 -14.19 -54.78
CA ASP A 51 -38.59 -13.28 -55.10
C ASP A 51 -39.57 -13.14 -53.93
N PRO A 52 -40.15 -11.95 -53.70
CA PRO A 52 -41.11 -11.71 -52.65
C PRO A 52 -42.44 -12.44 -52.93
N ASP A 53 -43.06 -12.96 -51.89
CA ASP A 53 -44.37 -13.60 -51.93
C ASP A 53 -45.31 -13.08 -50.82
N GLU A 54 -46.45 -13.75 -50.65
CA GLU A 54 -47.47 -13.36 -49.67
C GLU A 54 -46.96 -13.41 -48.21
N TYR A 55 -45.93 -14.21 -47.92
CA TYR A 55 -45.44 -14.49 -46.57
C TYR A 55 -44.02 -13.98 -46.30
N TRP A 56 -43.27 -13.64 -47.35
CA TRP A 56 -41.91 -13.10 -47.28
C TRP A 56 -41.77 -11.96 -48.27
N ASN A 57 -41.64 -10.74 -47.75
CA ASN A 57 -41.53 -9.53 -48.55
C ASN A 57 -40.14 -8.90 -48.38
N ALA A 58 -39.86 -7.82 -49.11
CA ALA A 58 -38.57 -7.12 -49.06
C ALA A 58 -38.14 -6.75 -47.62
N SER A 59 -39.05 -6.25 -46.78
CA SER A 59 -38.75 -5.92 -45.37
C SER A 59 -38.36 -7.11 -44.48
N MET A 60 -38.59 -8.33 -44.96
CA MET A 60 -38.20 -9.57 -44.28
C MET A 60 -36.91 -10.18 -44.86
N GLY A 61 -36.35 -9.58 -45.92
CA GLY A 61 -35.15 -10.07 -46.62
C GLY A 61 -35.45 -10.84 -47.91
N ALA A 62 -36.64 -10.69 -48.50
CA ALA A 62 -36.87 -11.10 -49.89
C ALA A 62 -36.15 -10.14 -50.85
N ASP A 63 -35.90 -10.59 -52.07
CA ASP A 63 -35.36 -9.73 -53.11
C ASP A 63 -36.32 -8.54 -53.40
N ALA A 64 -35.84 -7.32 -53.13
CA ALA A 64 -36.57 -6.09 -53.40
C ALA A 64 -36.69 -5.79 -54.91
N PHE A 65 -35.80 -6.33 -55.74
CA PHE A 65 -35.75 -6.11 -57.18
C PHE A 65 -35.71 -7.42 -58.01
N PRO A 66 -36.82 -8.20 -58.09
CA PRO A 66 -36.91 -9.53 -58.74
C PRO A 66 -36.61 -9.62 -60.25
N THR A 67 -36.14 -8.54 -60.87
CA THR A 67 -35.83 -8.48 -62.30
C THR A 67 -34.48 -7.82 -62.57
N ASN A 68 -33.74 -7.43 -61.53
CA ASN A 68 -32.47 -6.75 -61.59
C ASN A 68 -31.43 -7.46 -60.72
N ALA A 69 -30.72 -8.42 -61.31
CA ALA A 69 -29.74 -9.25 -60.62
C ALA A 69 -28.50 -8.52 -60.04
N SER A 70 -28.47 -7.18 -60.10
CA SER A 70 -27.43 -6.35 -59.48
C SER A 70 -27.88 -5.70 -58.17
N GLU A 71 -29.17 -5.79 -57.81
CA GLU A 71 -29.78 -5.16 -56.65
C GLU A 71 -30.72 -6.16 -55.98
N HIS A 72 -30.65 -6.30 -54.67
CA HIS A 72 -31.53 -7.22 -53.93
C HIS A 72 -32.16 -6.59 -52.68
N ARG A 73 -31.68 -5.42 -52.26
CA ARG A 73 -32.01 -4.76 -50.99
C ARG A 73 -32.35 -3.29 -51.25
N ASP A 74 -33.34 -2.79 -50.52
CA ASP A 74 -33.87 -1.42 -50.53
C ASP A 74 -34.16 -1.07 -49.06
N LEU A 75 -33.17 -0.53 -48.37
CA LEU A 75 -33.18 -0.37 -46.91
C LEU A 75 -34.12 0.77 -46.46
N ASP A 76 -34.17 1.88 -47.18
CA ASP A 76 -35.03 3.03 -46.87
C ASP A 76 -36.43 2.96 -47.54
N GLY A 77 -36.60 2.09 -48.54
CA GLY A 77 -37.85 1.85 -49.23
C GLY A 77 -38.22 2.93 -50.26
N ASP A 78 -37.26 3.70 -50.77
CA ASP A 78 -37.49 4.74 -51.77
C ASP A 78 -37.66 4.21 -53.21
N GLY A 79 -37.33 2.93 -53.40
CA GLY A 79 -37.42 2.20 -54.66
C GLY A 79 -36.14 2.22 -55.52
N VAL A 80 -35.04 2.76 -54.99
CA VAL A 80 -33.67 2.59 -55.49
C VAL A 80 -33.01 1.46 -54.67
N GLY A 81 -32.18 0.63 -55.32
CA GLY A 81 -31.51 -0.45 -54.60
C GLY A 81 -30.22 0.02 -53.96
N ASP A 82 -29.89 -0.51 -52.78
CA ASP A 82 -28.74 -0.09 -51.95
C ASP A 82 -27.40 -0.09 -52.69
N VAL A 83 -27.21 -0.88 -53.76
CA VAL A 83 -25.94 -0.87 -54.52
C VAL A 83 -25.84 0.36 -55.43
N SER A 84 -26.97 0.92 -55.83
CA SER A 84 -27.08 2.12 -56.68
C SER A 84 -27.49 3.37 -55.91
N ASP A 85 -28.00 3.22 -54.69
CA ASP A 85 -28.39 4.31 -53.81
C ASP A 85 -27.16 4.98 -53.17
N PRO A 86 -26.99 6.31 -53.28
CA PRO A 86 -25.95 7.03 -52.54
C PRO A 86 -26.27 7.30 -51.06
N ASP A 87 -27.49 7.02 -50.57
CA ASP A 87 -27.99 7.25 -49.20
C ASP A 87 -28.91 6.08 -48.82
N MET A 88 -28.31 4.91 -48.56
CA MET A 88 -29.08 3.65 -48.55
C MET A 88 -30.06 3.53 -47.37
N ASP A 89 -29.84 4.23 -46.27
CA ASP A 89 -30.74 4.22 -45.11
C ASP A 89 -31.70 5.42 -45.06
N GLY A 90 -31.56 6.36 -46.01
CA GLY A 90 -32.50 7.45 -46.25
C GLY A 90 -32.48 8.53 -45.18
N ASP A 91 -31.37 8.68 -44.46
CA ASP A 91 -31.23 9.63 -43.35
C ASP A 91 -30.80 11.04 -43.80
N SER A 92 -30.60 11.21 -45.11
CA SER A 92 -30.12 12.42 -45.80
C SER A 92 -28.62 12.66 -45.76
N TYR A 93 -27.82 11.72 -45.24
CA TYR A 93 -26.37 11.69 -45.34
C TYR A 93 -25.94 10.63 -46.33
N VAL A 94 -24.98 10.98 -47.19
CA VAL A 94 -24.53 10.03 -48.23
C VAL A 94 -23.60 8.99 -47.62
N ASP A 95 -23.67 7.74 -48.08
CA ASP A 95 -22.90 6.60 -47.57
C ASP A 95 -21.38 6.87 -47.52
N GLU A 96 -20.85 7.73 -48.40
CA GLU A 96 -19.42 8.08 -48.43
C GLU A 96 -18.96 8.86 -47.18
N VAL A 97 -19.87 9.62 -46.54
CA VAL A 97 -19.58 10.42 -45.35
C VAL A 97 -20.29 9.91 -44.10
N ASP A 98 -21.24 9.00 -44.27
CA ASP A 98 -21.93 8.34 -43.17
C ASP A 98 -21.02 7.29 -42.52
N VAL A 99 -20.89 7.37 -41.19
CA VAL A 99 -20.11 6.41 -40.40
C VAL A 99 -20.86 5.09 -40.20
N TRP A 100 -22.20 5.13 -40.24
CA TRP A 100 -23.12 4.00 -40.15
C TRP A 100 -24.17 3.99 -41.28
N PRO A 101 -23.76 3.73 -42.55
CA PRO A 101 -24.66 3.79 -43.71
C PRO A 101 -25.87 2.83 -43.70
N GLU A 102 -25.97 1.91 -42.75
CA GLU A 102 -27.10 0.97 -42.64
C GLU A 102 -28.06 1.32 -41.48
N ASP A 103 -27.86 2.45 -40.80
CA ASP A 103 -28.63 2.85 -39.61
C ASP A 103 -29.00 4.34 -39.64
N SER A 104 -30.19 4.61 -40.19
CA SER A 104 -30.76 5.95 -40.30
C SER A 104 -30.90 6.77 -39.01
N GLY A 105 -30.64 6.15 -37.85
CA GLY A 105 -30.63 6.85 -36.57
C GLY A 105 -29.32 7.57 -36.26
N ILE A 106 -28.22 7.25 -36.94
CA ILE A 106 -26.85 7.68 -36.60
C ILE A 106 -26.02 7.86 -37.87
N TRP A 107 -25.26 8.96 -37.97
CA TRP A 107 -24.51 9.27 -39.19
C TRP A 107 -23.10 9.83 -38.96
N SER A 108 -22.79 10.30 -37.74
CA SER A 108 -21.52 10.97 -37.47
C SER A 108 -20.87 10.57 -36.16
N ASP A 109 -19.54 10.51 -36.18
CA ASP A 109 -18.63 10.23 -35.06
C ASP A 109 -17.54 11.31 -35.07
N SER A 110 -17.76 12.40 -34.35
CA SER A 110 -16.94 13.61 -34.48
C SER A 110 -15.54 13.46 -33.89
N ASP A 111 -15.35 12.61 -32.88
CA ASP A 111 -14.06 12.37 -32.23
C ASP A 111 -13.44 11.00 -32.56
N GLY A 112 -14.16 10.13 -33.26
CA GLY A 112 -13.66 8.87 -33.82
C GLY A 112 -13.56 7.75 -32.79
N ASP A 113 -14.39 7.79 -31.75
CA ASP A 113 -14.35 6.84 -30.65
C ASP A 113 -15.24 5.61 -30.84
N GLY A 114 -16.08 5.63 -31.88
CA GLY A 114 -17.02 4.58 -32.25
C GLY A 114 -18.42 4.73 -31.66
N TYR A 115 -18.73 5.86 -31.03
CA TYR A 115 -20.06 6.26 -30.61
C TYR A 115 -20.59 7.41 -31.48
N ALA A 116 -21.90 7.42 -31.69
CA ALA A 116 -22.54 8.34 -32.61
C ALA A 116 -22.92 9.65 -31.90
N ASP A 117 -22.68 10.79 -32.56
CA ASP A 117 -23.02 12.11 -32.03
C ASP A 117 -24.54 12.29 -31.81
N GLN A 118 -25.34 11.52 -32.54
CA GLN A 118 -26.79 11.57 -32.49
C GLN A 118 -27.31 10.93 -31.19
N GLY A 119 -28.32 11.57 -30.58
CA GLY A 119 -28.99 11.05 -29.40
C GLY A 119 -30.09 10.02 -29.70
N MET A 120 -30.59 9.36 -28.65
CA MET A 120 -31.72 8.42 -28.69
C MET A 120 -31.45 7.10 -29.44
N HIS A 121 -30.19 6.79 -29.73
CA HIS A 121 -29.75 5.53 -30.30
C HIS A 121 -28.96 4.69 -29.26
N THR A 122 -28.78 3.41 -29.54
CA THR A 122 -28.05 2.51 -28.63
C THR A 122 -26.54 2.79 -28.59
N LEU A 123 -26.02 3.33 -29.68
CA LEU A 123 -24.64 3.77 -29.86
C LEU A 123 -24.48 5.28 -29.64
N SER A 124 -25.50 5.99 -29.16
CA SER A 124 -25.40 7.41 -28.86
C SER A 124 -24.30 7.70 -27.87
N ASP A 125 -23.47 8.66 -28.23
CA ASP A 125 -22.42 9.21 -27.42
C ASP A 125 -22.99 10.21 -26.39
N ASN A 126 -22.46 10.16 -25.18
CA ASN A 126 -22.71 11.15 -24.15
C ASN A 126 -21.68 12.29 -24.15
N CYS A 127 -20.54 12.12 -24.82
CA CYS A 127 -19.48 13.09 -24.96
C CYS A 127 -19.02 13.30 -26.43
N PRO A 128 -19.89 13.78 -27.37
CA PRO A 128 -19.66 13.82 -28.84
C PRO A 128 -18.42 14.54 -29.38
N PHE A 129 -17.60 15.15 -28.52
CA PHE A 129 -16.42 15.91 -28.92
C PHE A 129 -15.19 15.55 -28.08
N ILE A 130 -15.29 14.53 -27.24
CA ILE A 130 -14.25 14.09 -26.33
C ILE A 130 -14.11 12.58 -26.47
N TYR A 131 -13.09 12.20 -27.24
CA TYR A 131 -12.76 10.79 -27.48
C TYR A 131 -12.80 9.97 -26.20
N GLY A 132 -13.59 8.91 -26.20
CA GLY A 132 -13.77 8.07 -25.03
C GLY A 132 -14.23 6.65 -25.33
N LYS A 133 -14.02 5.74 -24.38
CA LYS A 133 -14.44 4.33 -24.56
C LYS A 133 -15.29 3.80 -23.43
N SER A 134 -15.76 4.72 -22.58
CA SER A 134 -16.65 4.39 -21.49
C SER A 134 -17.90 3.68 -22.00
N LYS A 135 -18.40 2.73 -21.20
CA LYS A 135 -19.62 1.95 -21.51
C LYS A 135 -20.62 1.97 -20.36
N ILE A 136 -20.15 2.31 -19.16
CA ILE A 136 -20.93 2.31 -17.95
C ILE A 136 -21.47 3.72 -17.74
N ARG A 137 -22.80 3.85 -17.62
CA ARG A 137 -23.52 5.10 -17.30
C ARG A 137 -23.48 6.17 -18.38
N LEU A 138 -22.28 6.60 -18.79
CA LEU A 138 -22.04 7.45 -19.95
C LEU A 138 -21.26 6.62 -20.99
N LYS A 139 -21.70 6.64 -22.24
CA LYS A 139 -21.00 5.99 -23.36
C LYS A 139 -20.22 7.04 -24.15
N GLY A 140 -19.08 6.65 -24.73
CA GLY A 140 -18.22 7.53 -25.54
C GLY A 140 -17.58 8.68 -24.76
N CYS A 141 -17.50 8.57 -23.44
CA CYS A 141 -16.78 9.53 -22.60
C CYS A 141 -15.40 8.99 -22.23
N SER A 142 -14.51 9.93 -21.89
CA SER A 142 -13.13 9.64 -21.47
C SER A 142 -13.08 8.55 -20.40
N ASP A 143 -12.19 7.58 -20.60
CA ASP A 143 -12.02 6.33 -19.84
C ASP A 143 -10.52 6.01 -19.93
N ILE A 144 -9.73 6.64 -19.06
CA ILE A 144 -8.26 6.70 -19.16
C ILE A 144 -7.64 5.34 -18.84
N ASP A 145 -8.16 4.62 -17.87
CA ASP A 145 -7.65 3.33 -17.41
C ASP A 145 -8.24 2.14 -18.19
N GLY A 146 -9.36 2.36 -18.90
CA GLY A 146 -10.01 1.37 -19.75
C GLY A 146 -10.89 0.39 -19.00
N ASP A 147 -11.37 0.73 -17.80
CA ASP A 147 -12.28 -0.11 -17.01
C ASP A 147 -13.77 0.00 -17.44
N PHE A 148 -14.04 0.88 -18.41
CA PHE A 148 -15.35 1.25 -18.98
C PHE A 148 -16.19 2.22 -18.15
N MET A 149 -15.72 2.66 -16.99
CA MET A 149 -16.27 3.79 -16.26
C MET A 149 -15.77 5.08 -16.91
N PRO A 150 -16.63 6.09 -17.09
CA PRO A 150 -16.15 7.40 -17.51
C PRO A 150 -15.40 8.09 -16.36
N ASP A 151 -14.30 8.77 -16.67
CA ASP A 151 -13.42 9.47 -15.71
C ASP A 151 -14.16 10.43 -14.76
N GLU A 152 -15.30 10.99 -15.18
CA GLU A 152 -16.13 11.88 -14.34
C GLU A 152 -16.81 11.14 -13.17
N TYR A 153 -17.09 9.84 -13.35
CA TYR A 153 -17.72 8.99 -12.34
C TYR A 153 -16.78 7.91 -11.79
N ASP A 154 -15.51 7.95 -12.19
CA ASP A 154 -14.50 7.05 -11.67
C ASP A 154 -13.86 7.59 -10.39
N ASP A 155 -13.74 6.72 -9.39
CA ASP A 155 -13.07 7.03 -8.15
C ASP A 155 -11.55 6.87 -8.27
N ASP A 156 -11.04 6.16 -9.29
CA ASP A 156 -9.62 5.92 -9.62
C ASP A 156 -9.45 6.02 -11.14
N ALA A 157 -9.44 7.26 -11.67
CA ALA A 157 -9.65 7.48 -13.10
C ALA A 157 -8.46 7.04 -13.97
N ASP A 158 -7.25 6.95 -13.43
CA ASP A 158 -6.09 6.46 -14.16
C ASP A 158 -5.69 5.01 -13.82
N GLY A 159 -6.43 4.38 -12.90
CA GLY A 159 -6.34 2.96 -12.56
C GLY A 159 -4.99 2.59 -11.93
N ASP A 160 -4.34 3.53 -11.25
CA ASP A 160 -3.06 3.30 -10.59
C ASP A 160 -3.19 2.61 -9.21
N GLY A 161 -4.42 2.48 -8.71
CA GLY A 161 -4.77 1.82 -7.46
C GLY A 161 -5.03 2.80 -6.31
N ILE A 162 -4.78 4.09 -6.50
CA ILE A 162 -5.06 5.14 -5.51
C ILE A 162 -6.24 5.97 -5.99
N ARG A 163 -7.24 6.13 -5.11
CA ARG A 163 -8.41 6.94 -5.44
C ARG A 163 -8.02 8.39 -5.74
N ASN A 164 -8.72 8.98 -6.70
CA ASN A 164 -8.66 10.37 -7.10
C ASN A 164 -8.68 11.34 -5.90
N GLU A 165 -9.47 11.04 -4.87
CA GLU A 165 -9.54 11.85 -3.64
C GLU A 165 -8.29 11.71 -2.76
N MET A 166 -7.68 10.53 -2.71
CA MET A 166 -6.51 10.23 -1.90
C MET A 166 -5.26 10.86 -2.50
N GLU A 167 -5.08 10.86 -3.81
CA GLU A 167 -4.00 11.58 -4.47
C GLU A 167 -4.06 13.09 -4.22
N ARG A 168 -5.26 13.67 -4.33
CA ARG A 168 -5.49 15.08 -4.01
C ARG A 168 -5.21 15.37 -2.53
N ALA A 169 -5.50 14.43 -1.64
CA ALA A 169 -5.23 14.58 -0.20
C ALA A 169 -3.74 14.40 0.14
N ALA A 170 -3.04 13.49 -0.53
CA ALA A 170 -1.60 13.27 -0.40
C ALA A 170 -0.79 14.42 -1.03
N SER A 171 -1.40 15.20 -1.91
CA SER A 171 -0.80 16.39 -2.49
C SER A 171 -0.48 17.45 -1.43
N SER A 172 0.74 17.95 -1.47
CA SER A 172 1.26 19.02 -0.60
C SER A 172 1.58 20.28 -1.40
N GLY A 173 2.01 21.35 -0.73
CA GLY A 173 2.36 22.61 -1.41
C GLY A 173 3.51 22.50 -2.42
N THR A 174 4.28 21.40 -2.41
CA THR A 174 5.45 21.17 -3.27
C THR A 174 5.34 19.95 -4.17
N ILE A 175 4.44 19.01 -3.88
CA ILE A 175 4.22 17.78 -4.63
C ILE A 175 2.73 17.72 -4.92
N LEU A 176 2.37 17.66 -6.19
CA LEU A 176 0.99 17.55 -6.64
C LEU A 176 0.87 16.22 -7.37
N TYR A 177 -0.10 15.42 -6.97
CA TYR A 177 -0.50 14.20 -7.65
C TYR A 177 -1.68 14.50 -8.57
N ASP A 178 -1.66 13.94 -9.77
CA ASP A 178 -2.58 14.22 -10.86
C ASP A 178 -3.46 13.00 -11.11
N PRO A 179 -4.75 13.03 -10.70
CA PRO A 179 -5.65 11.87 -10.74
C PRO A 179 -6.03 11.28 -12.09
N TYR A 180 -5.40 11.78 -13.15
CA TYR A 180 -5.66 11.39 -14.52
C TYR A 180 -4.35 10.95 -15.20
N ASN A 181 -3.33 10.59 -14.41
CA ASN A 181 -2.01 10.23 -14.85
C ASN A 181 -1.36 9.24 -13.88
N ALA A 182 -1.46 7.95 -14.22
CA ALA A 182 -0.93 6.83 -13.43
C ALA A 182 0.59 6.84 -13.17
N ALA A 183 1.35 7.78 -13.75
CA ALA A 183 2.75 8.00 -13.39
C ALA A 183 2.91 8.99 -12.21
N SER A 184 1.82 9.60 -11.77
CA SER A 184 1.72 10.62 -10.75
C SER A 184 1.05 10.08 -9.48
N THR A 185 1.41 8.86 -9.09
CA THR A 185 0.88 8.16 -7.92
C THR A 185 1.69 8.47 -6.66
N PRO A 186 1.05 8.71 -5.50
CA PRO A 186 1.74 8.71 -4.22
C PRO A 186 2.28 7.30 -3.87
N LEU A 187 3.19 7.24 -2.90
CA LEU A 187 3.64 5.94 -2.37
C LEU A 187 2.53 5.32 -1.51
N ASP A 188 2.37 4.01 -1.65
CA ASP A 188 1.46 3.13 -0.91
C ASP A 188 2.21 1.81 -0.71
N SER A 189 2.75 1.62 0.48
CA SER A 189 3.73 0.60 0.82
C SER A 189 3.10 -0.78 1.03
N ASP A 190 1.96 -0.85 1.69
CA ASP A 190 1.21 -2.10 1.94
C ASP A 190 0.17 -2.41 0.84
N LYS A 191 -0.14 -1.43 -0.02
CA LYS A 191 -1.08 -1.52 -1.14
C LYS A 191 -2.53 -1.66 -0.71
N ASP A 192 -2.91 -1.02 0.38
CA ASP A 192 -4.30 -1.00 0.84
C ASP A 192 -5.16 0.12 0.23
N THR A 193 -4.59 0.89 -0.72
CA THR A 193 -5.17 2.07 -1.40
C THR A 193 -5.10 3.38 -0.61
N LEU A 194 -4.46 3.37 0.56
CA LEU A 194 -4.19 4.56 1.35
C LEU A 194 -2.72 4.98 1.15
N PRO A 195 -2.47 6.21 0.69
CA PRO A 195 -1.10 6.70 0.55
C PRO A 195 -0.34 6.77 1.88
N ASP A 196 0.95 6.46 1.88
CA ASP A 196 1.83 6.46 3.07
C ASP A 196 1.81 7.78 3.89
N VAL A 197 1.44 8.89 3.25
CA VAL A 197 1.39 10.21 3.90
C VAL A 197 0.09 10.40 4.71
N LEU A 198 -0.92 9.58 4.43
CA LEU A 198 -2.25 9.61 5.02
C LEU A 198 -2.56 8.36 5.85
N ASP A 199 -1.73 7.34 5.74
CA ASP A 199 -1.84 6.10 6.49
C ASP A 199 -1.17 6.22 7.86
N ASP A 200 -1.78 5.58 8.86
CA ASP A 200 -1.29 5.54 10.23
C ASP A 200 -0.42 4.28 10.48
N ASP A 201 -0.43 3.28 9.57
CA ASP A 201 0.29 2.01 9.65
C ASP A 201 0.70 1.55 8.23
N ASN A 202 1.78 2.12 7.70
CA ASN A 202 2.18 2.02 6.29
C ASN A 202 2.54 0.61 5.80
N ASP A 203 2.81 -0.33 6.71
CA ASP A 203 3.13 -1.72 6.35
C ASP A 203 2.11 -2.74 6.88
N ASN A 204 1.11 -2.25 7.63
CA ASN A 204 -0.07 -2.97 8.10
C ASN A 204 0.29 -4.19 8.95
N ASP A 205 1.37 -4.10 9.71
CA ASP A 205 1.80 -5.12 10.66
C ASP A 205 1.06 -5.02 12.01
N GLY A 206 0.26 -3.97 12.18
CA GLY A 206 -0.54 -3.66 13.34
C GLY A 206 0.13 -2.71 14.33
N TRP A 207 1.33 -2.20 14.03
CA TRP A 207 2.01 -1.16 14.79
C TRP A 207 1.84 0.19 14.09
N PRO A 208 1.32 1.20 14.80
CA PRO A 208 1.26 2.55 14.22
C PRO A 208 2.64 3.14 13.92
N ASP A 209 2.75 3.84 12.80
CA ASP A 209 3.95 4.51 12.30
C ASP A 209 4.64 5.39 13.35
N ASP A 210 3.84 6.12 14.15
CA ASP A 210 4.35 7.04 15.17
C ASP A 210 5.09 6.30 16.29
N VAL A 211 4.56 5.14 16.69
CA VAL A 211 5.19 4.24 17.67
C VAL A 211 6.47 3.65 17.07
N GLU A 212 6.40 3.15 15.85
CA GLU A 212 7.52 2.54 15.16
C GLU A 212 8.70 3.49 14.98
N LEU A 213 8.45 4.72 14.52
CA LEU A 213 9.45 5.78 14.40
C LEU A 213 10.08 6.13 15.74
N ASP A 214 9.27 6.23 16.80
CA ASP A 214 9.74 6.51 18.16
C ASP A 214 10.56 5.34 18.74
N ARG A 215 10.31 4.10 18.29
CA ARG A 215 11.08 2.91 18.68
C ARG A 215 12.29 2.66 17.79
N GLY A 216 12.28 3.19 16.57
CA GLY A 216 13.30 2.99 15.55
C GLY A 216 13.16 1.67 14.76
N SER A 217 11.96 1.09 14.70
CA SER A 217 11.62 0.09 13.66
C SER A 217 11.38 0.77 12.31
N ASP A 218 11.24 -0.04 11.25
CA ASP A 218 11.10 0.46 9.88
C ASP A 218 9.62 0.40 9.48
N VAL A 219 8.98 1.57 9.33
CA VAL A 219 7.55 1.72 9.01
C VAL A 219 7.14 1.18 7.64
N TYR A 220 8.08 0.67 6.85
CA TYR A 220 7.83 0.12 5.53
C TYR A 220 8.18 -1.37 5.44
N ASP A 221 8.51 -2.02 6.55
CA ASP A 221 8.88 -3.44 6.61
C ASP A 221 8.17 -4.17 7.74
N ALA A 222 7.01 -4.73 7.40
CA ALA A 222 6.13 -5.48 8.31
C ALA A 222 6.80 -6.69 9.00
N SER A 223 8.02 -7.06 8.59
CA SER A 223 8.79 -8.11 9.25
C SER A 223 9.59 -7.60 10.45
N ILE A 224 9.77 -6.28 10.58
CA ILE A 224 10.60 -5.61 11.60
C ILE A 224 9.70 -4.78 12.51
N THR A 225 9.13 -5.42 13.52
CA THR A 225 8.30 -4.73 14.51
C THR A 225 9.15 -4.26 15.70
N PRO A 226 8.64 -3.35 16.55
CA PRO A 226 9.29 -3.00 17.80
C PRO A 226 9.61 -4.20 18.70
N PHE A 227 8.83 -5.28 18.61
CA PHE A 227 9.05 -6.48 19.41
C PHE A 227 10.24 -7.32 18.93
N ASN A 228 10.52 -7.34 17.63
CA ASN A 228 11.47 -8.27 17.04
C ASN A 228 12.75 -7.62 16.49
N MET A 229 12.80 -6.29 16.38
CA MET A 229 13.96 -5.57 15.82
C MET A 229 15.27 -5.81 16.58
N TYR A 230 15.19 -6.22 17.85
CA TYR A 230 16.36 -6.59 18.64
C TYR A 230 16.63 -8.09 18.57
N MET A 231 17.75 -8.45 17.94
CA MET A 231 18.21 -9.84 17.79
C MET A 231 17.28 -10.73 16.95
N ASN A 232 16.33 -10.14 16.21
CA ASN A 232 15.40 -10.86 15.34
C ASN A 232 14.55 -11.91 16.09
N MET A 233 14.28 -11.65 17.37
CA MET A 233 13.51 -12.51 18.26
C MET A 233 12.38 -11.69 18.86
N ASP A 234 11.18 -12.25 18.93
CA ASP A 234 10.07 -11.60 19.65
C ASP A 234 10.43 -11.47 21.14
N THR A 235 10.56 -10.23 21.59
CA THR A 235 10.97 -9.89 22.96
C THR A 235 9.83 -9.38 23.83
N GLY A 236 8.61 -9.27 23.27
CA GLY A 236 7.55 -8.46 23.83
C GLY A 236 6.22 -9.18 24.07
N PHE A 237 5.41 -8.61 24.96
CA PHE A 237 3.98 -8.86 25.02
C PHE A 237 3.27 -7.71 25.74
N PHE A 238 1.97 -7.59 25.48
CA PHE A 238 1.06 -6.64 26.09
C PHE A 238 0.24 -7.30 27.21
N TYR A 239 0.13 -6.64 28.36
CA TYR A 239 -0.67 -7.07 29.50
C TYR A 239 -1.90 -6.18 29.69
N ARG A 240 -3.07 -6.71 29.33
CA ARG A 240 -4.38 -6.03 29.41
C ARG A 240 -5.01 -6.03 30.82
N GLY A 241 -4.35 -6.64 31.79
CA GLY A 241 -4.88 -6.80 33.16
C GLY A 241 -5.69 -8.08 33.37
N GLY A 242 -5.83 -8.48 34.63
CA GLY A 242 -6.54 -9.71 35.04
C GLY A 242 -5.67 -10.97 35.04
N LEU A 243 -6.29 -12.11 35.35
CA LEU A 243 -5.66 -13.44 35.42
C LEU A 243 -6.32 -14.44 34.43
N SER A 244 -7.01 -13.91 33.43
CA SER A 244 -7.70 -14.74 32.44
C SER A 244 -6.74 -15.15 31.32
N GLY A 245 -7.11 -16.15 30.52
CA GLY A 245 -6.31 -16.59 29.36
C GLY A 245 -6.08 -15.48 28.31
N ASN A 246 -6.90 -14.44 28.30
CA ASN A 246 -6.83 -13.32 27.35
C ASN A 246 -6.13 -12.08 27.95
N SER A 247 -5.48 -12.23 29.11
CA SER A 247 -4.81 -11.11 29.79
C SER A 247 -3.47 -10.74 29.13
N PHE A 248 -2.96 -11.56 28.20
CA PHE A 248 -1.73 -11.33 27.46
C PHE A 248 -2.01 -11.36 25.96
N SER A 249 -1.44 -10.42 25.21
CA SER A 249 -1.54 -10.31 23.75
C SER A 249 -0.17 -9.97 23.14
N SER A 250 0.03 -10.33 21.88
CA SER A 250 1.15 -9.85 21.06
C SER A 250 0.76 -8.68 20.15
N GLU A 251 -0.53 -8.40 20.00
CA GLU A 251 -1.06 -7.29 19.21
C GLU A 251 -0.89 -5.97 19.96
N TYR A 252 -0.52 -4.92 19.23
CA TYR A 252 -0.45 -3.56 19.74
C TYR A 252 -1.75 -3.16 20.44
N ASP A 253 -1.62 -2.59 21.64
CA ASP A 253 -2.75 -2.09 22.42
C ASP A 253 -2.30 -0.94 23.32
N PRO A 254 -2.68 0.31 23.01
CA PRO A 254 -2.20 1.50 23.70
C PRO A 254 -2.71 1.61 25.16
N GLU A 255 -3.77 0.88 25.52
CA GLU A 255 -4.33 0.88 26.89
C GLU A 255 -3.69 -0.20 27.79
N SER A 256 -2.87 -1.07 27.20
CA SER A 256 -2.27 -2.20 27.88
C SER A 256 -0.84 -1.89 28.33
N PHE A 257 -0.36 -2.64 29.33
CA PHE A 257 1.02 -2.49 29.79
C PHE A 257 1.97 -3.34 28.94
N GLU A 258 2.81 -2.69 28.17
CA GLU A 258 3.85 -3.35 27.35
C GLU A 258 5.02 -3.84 28.22
N ILE A 259 5.45 -5.08 27.98
CA ILE A 259 6.69 -5.63 28.50
C ILE A 259 7.50 -6.16 27.33
N SER A 260 8.49 -5.38 26.88
CA SER A 260 9.34 -5.72 25.73
C SER A 260 10.77 -5.19 25.92
N LEU A 261 11.70 -5.66 25.08
CA LEU A 261 13.05 -5.10 25.07
C LEU A 261 13.07 -3.68 24.47
N SER A 262 12.18 -3.36 23.53
CA SER A 262 12.04 -2.02 22.95
C SER A 262 11.57 -0.99 23.97
N ALA A 263 10.51 -1.28 24.74
CA ALA A 263 10.04 -0.39 25.80
C ALA A 263 11.11 -0.19 26.89
N LEU A 264 11.85 -1.23 27.26
CA LEU A 264 12.97 -1.09 28.21
C LEU A 264 14.09 -0.22 27.63
N SER A 265 14.40 -0.40 26.35
CA SER A 265 15.42 0.35 25.63
C SER A 265 15.10 1.85 25.65
N GLU A 266 13.87 2.22 25.30
CA GLU A 266 13.36 3.60 25.35
C GLU A 266 13.58 4.24 26.73
N ILE A 267 13.09 3.61 27.81
CA ILE A 267 13.25 4.13 29.19
C ILE A 267 14.74 4.32 29.53
N VAL A 268 15.57 3.37 29.12
CA VAL A 268 17.01 3.45 29.38
C VAL A 268 17.62 4.63 28.62
N PHE A 269 17.29 4.80 27.34
CA PHE A 269 17.87 5.81 26.47
C PHE A 269 17.38 7.23 26.77
N GLU A 270 16.10 7.41 27.08
CA GLU A 270 15.52 8.73 27.32
C GLU A 270 15.76 9.23 28.75
N GLU A 271 15.56 8.38 29.76
CA GLU A 271 15.58 8.83 31.16
C GLU A 271 16.89 8.46 31.89
N LEU A 272 17.46 7.28 31.59
CA LEU A 272 18.49 6.69 32.43
C LEU A 272 19.92 6.81 31.89
N VAL A 273 20.14 7.26 30.66
CA VAL A 273 21.49 7.41 30.08
C VAL A 273 22.37 8.29 30.96
N ILE A 274 21.90 9.48 31.34
CA ILE A 274 22.68 10.42 32.16
C ILE A 274 22.98 9.81 33.54
N PRO A 275 22.00 9.28 34.30
CA PRO A 275 22.27 8.52 35.52
C PRO A 275 23.31 7.43 35.33
N PHE A 276 23.18 6.58 34.31
CA PHE A 276 24.12 5.49 34.05
C PHE A 276 25.52 5.98 33.71
N LEU A 277 25.66 7.06 32.96
CA LEU A 277 26.94 7.71 32.65
C LEU A 277 27.59 8.33 33.90
N LEU A 278 26.79 8.80 34.88
CA LEU A 278 27.29 9.36 36.13
C LEU A 278 27.78 8.30 37.12
N VAL A 279 27.28 7.05 37.06
CA VAL A 279 27.69 5.96 37.95
C VAL A 279 29.21 5.74 37.97
N PRO A 280 29.92 5.51 36.84
CA PRO A 280 31.36 5.30 36.87
C PRO A 280 32.13 6.54 37.34
N ILE A 281 31.66 7.74 37.01
CA ILE A 281 32.26 9.00 37.47
C ILE A 281 32.14 9.11 38.99
N TYR A 282 30.98 8.78 39.54
CA TYR A 282 30.74 8.77 40.98
C TYR A 282 31.64 7.77 41.68
N PHE A 283 31.76 6.55 41.14
CA PHE A 283 32.69 5.54 41.66
C PHE A 283 34.16 6.00 41.58
N ALA A 284 34.59 6.59 40.47
CA ALA A 284 35.95 7.11 40.32
C ALA A 284 36.27 8.18 41.37
N ILE A 285 35.37 9.16 41.57
CA ILE A 285 35.51 10.18 42.62
C ILE A 285 35.49 9.53 44.02
N PHE A 286 34.60 8.55 44.24
CA PHE A 286 34.50 7.84 45.51
C PHE A 286 35.81 7.11 45.86
N PHE A 287 36.37 6.35 44.91
CA PHE A 287 37.62 5.61 45.11
C PHE A 287 38.82 6.54 45.22
N ALA A 288 38.91 7.61 44.42
CA ALA A 288 39.97 8.61 44.53
C ALA A 288 39.98 9.26 45.92
N ARG A 289 38.82 9.73 46.40
CA ARG A 289 38.68 10.31 47.76
C ARG A 289 39.01 9.32 48.87
N ARG A 290 38.64 8.05 48.70
CA ARG A 290 38.98 6.98 49.65
C ARG A 290 40.48 6.68 49.66
N GLY A 291 41.13 6.73 48.49
CA GLY A 291 42.58 6.61 48.34
C GLY A 291 43.33 7.71 49.07
N GLU A 292 42.94 8.97 48.84
CA GLU A 292 43.52 10.13 49.53
C GLU A 292 43.36 10.06 51.05
N TYR A 293 42.19 9.66 51.54
CA TYR A 293 41.97 9.42 52.97
C TYR A 293 42.91 8.35 53.54
N LYS A 294 43.02 7.20 52.88
CA LYS A 294 43.94 6.12 53.31
C LYS A 294 45.40 6.56 53.28
N LYS A 295 45.79 7.36 52.30
CA LYS A 295 47.13 7.92 52.20
C LYS A 295 47.43 8.83 53.39
N CYS A 296 46.52 9.76 53.73
CA CYS A 296 46.68 10.62 54.90
C CYS A 296 46.77 9.81 56.19
N LEU A 297 45.91 8.79 56.36
CA LEU A 297 45.93 7.93 57.55
C LEU A 297 47.26 7.19 57.69
N LYS A 298 47.79 6.65 56.59
CA LYS A 298 49.11 6.02 56.57
C LYS A 298 50.23 7.02 56.89
N THR A 299 50.18 8.23 56.35
CA THR A 299 51.19 9.26 56.63
C THR A 299 51.17 9.70 58.11
N ILE A 300 50.01 9.70 58.77
CA ILE A 300 49.91 9.93 60.22
C ILE A 300 50.51 8.76 61.01
N GLU A 301 50.24 7.52 60.61
CA GLU A 301 50.78 6.32 61.26
C GLU A 301 52.31 6.22 61.14
N ASP A 302 52.85 6.61 59.99
CA ASP A 302 54.29 6.56 59.66
C ASP A 302 55.08 7.79 60.16
N ALA A 303 54.42 8.82 60.69
CA ALA A 303 55.08 10.05 61.15
C ALA A 303 56.01 9.77 62.34
N GLY A 304 57.25 10.27 62.28
CA GLY A 304 58.30 9.98 63.27
C GLY A 304 58.60 11.14 64.22
N THR A 305 58.09 12.34 63.94
CA THR A 305 58.34 13.53 64.77
C THR A 305 57.10 14.41 64.94
N SER A 306 57.02 15.14 66.05
CA SER A 306 55.92 16.08 66.32
C SER A 306 55.84 17.22 65.28
N SER A 307 56.97 17.65 64.69
CA SER A 307 56.95 18.68 63.65
C SER A 307 56.33 18.20 62.33
N GLU A 308 56.49 16.92 61.97
CA GLU A 308 55.85 16.32 60.80
C GLU A 308 54.33 16.26 60.95
N LEU A 309 53.81 16.01 62.17
CA LEU A 309 52.37 15.97 62.44
C LEU A 309 51.68 17.32 62.17
N VAL A 310 52.33 18.44 62.51
CA VAL A 310 51.82 19.80 62.25
C VAL A 310 51.72 20.07 60.74
N GLU A 311 52.70 19.63 59.94
CA GLU A 311 52.66 19.78 58.49
C GLU A 311 51.57 18.91 57.84
N ILE A 312 51.37 17.70 58.38
CA ILE A 312 50.29 16.79 57.96
C ILE A 312 48.91 17.42 58.27
N GLU A 313 48.74 18.05 59.43
CA GLU A 313 47.50 18.73 59.81
C GLU A 313 47.12 19.86 58.82
N VAL A 314 48.09 20.72 58.46
CA VAL A 314 47.89 21.80 57.48
C VAL A 314 47.48 21.24 56.12
N THR A 315 48.10 20.12 55.72
CA THR A 315 47.80 19.43 54.46
C THR A 315 46.37 18.87 54.46
N ILE A 316 45.96 18.19 55.54
CA ILE A 316 44.60 17.63 55.68
C ILE A 316 43.55 18.74 55.66
N ASN A 317 43.76 19.84 56.38
CA ASN A 317 42.84 20.98 56.39
C ASN A 317 42.67 21.60 54.99
N THR A 318 43.76 21.70 54.22
CA THR A 318 43.74 22.16 52.84
C THR A 318 42.96 21.18 51.94
N MET A 319 43.16 19.88 52.10
CA MET A 319 42.45 18.86 51.33
C MET A 319 40.94 18.81 51.64
N VAL A 320 40.52 19.08 52.87
CA VAL A 320 39.10 19.25 53.23
C VAL A 320 38.54 20.51 52.55
N LYS A 321 39.26 21.64 52.61
CA LYS A 321 38.84 22.91 52.02
C LYS A 321 38.68 22.82 50.50
N GLU A 322 39.59 22.11 49.83
CA GLU A 322 39.56 21.85 48.38
C GLU A 322 38.60 20.70 48.00
N LYS A 323 37.86 20.12 48.95
CA LYS A 323 36.93 18.99 48.74
C LYS A 323 37.59 17.73 48.14
N LYS A 324 38.91 17.58 48.32
CA LYS A 324 39.69 16.39 47.96
C LYS A 324 39.40 15.22 48.91
N ILE A 325 39.02 15.50 50.16
CA ILE A 325 38.50 14.52 51.12
C ILE A 325 37.20 15.03 51.74
N LYS A 326 36.37 14.11 52.26
CA LYS A 326 35.09 14.46 52.88
C LYS A 326 35.31 15.03 54.29
N VAL A 327 34.43 15.90 54.75
CA VAL A 327 34.52 16.54 56.08
C VAL A 327 34.61 15.51 57.21
N TYR A 328 33.79 14.44 57.17
CA TYR A 328 33.86 13.39 58.20
C TYR A 328 35.16 12.58 58.15
N HIS A 329 35.77 12.38 56.97
CA HIS A 329 37.10 11.80 56.87
C HIS A 329 38.14 12.72 57.53
N GLY A 330 38.02 14.03 57.35
CA GLY A 330 38.86 15.03 58.04
C GLY A 330 38.73 14.97 59.56
N LEU A 331 37.51 14.82 60.09
CA LEU A 331 37.29 14.66 61.54
C LEU A 331 37.95 13.40 62.09
N VAL A 332 37.83 12.27 61.37
CA VAL A 332 38.49 11.02 61.77
C VAL A 332 40.02 11.14 61.72
N LEU A 333 40.56 11.79 60.67
CA LEU A 333 42.00 12.04 60.56
C LEU A 333 42.50 12.95 61.68
N ARG A 334 41.71 13.95 62.10
CA ARG A 334 42.05 14.81 63.24
C ARG A 334 42.12 14.02 64.55
N ASN A 335 41.15 13.13 64.80
CA ASN A 335 41.22 12.27 65.98
C ASN A 335 42.46 11.36 65.95
N ALA A 336 42.85 10.87 64.76
CA ALA A 336 44.07 10.07 64.61
C ALA A 336 45.35 10.90 64.84
N LEU A 337 45.37 12.17 64.41
CA LEU A 337 46.46 13.11 64.71
C LEU A 337 46.58 13.36 66.22
N GLU A 338 45.47 13.71 66.89
CA GLU A 338 45.45 13.99 68.34
C GLU A 338 45.94 12.77 69.15
N GLN A 339 45.57 11.56 68.71
CA GLN A 339 46.06 10.32 69.32
C GLN A 339 47.58 10.15 69.14
N LYS A 340 48.11 10.38 67.93
CA LYS A 340 49.55 10.28 67.66
C LYS A 340 50.37 11.37 68.36
N GLU A 341 49.87 12.59 68.45
CA GLU A 341 50.51 13.66 69.22
C GLU A 341 50.63 13.30 70.71
N THR A 342 49.60 12.66 71.27
CA THR A 342 49.61 12.18 72.65
C THR A 342 50.67 11.10 72.87
N GLU A 343 50.87 10.18 71.92
CA GLU A 343 51.94 9.17 71.96
C GLU A 343 53.33 9.82 72.03
N PHE A 344 53.61 10.83 71.19
CA PHE A 344 54.87 11.57 71.23
C PHE A 344 55.07 12.39 72.51
N GLY A 345 54.00 12.99 73.05
CA GLY A 345 54.04 13.73 74.31
C GLY A 345 54.41 12.84 75.50
N LEU A 346 53.91 11.60 75.52
CA LEU A 346 54.22 10.61 76.56
C LEU A 346 55.65 10.05 76.43
N GLU A 347 56.18 9.87 75.21
CA GLU A 347 57.57 9.45 74.99
C GLU A 347 58.57 10.52 75.46
N HIS A 348 58.27 11.80 75.21
CA HIS A 348 59.14 12.91 75.61
C HIS A 348 59.18 13.10 77.13
N GLU A 349 58.06 12.82 77.83
CA GLU A 349 57.95 12.86 79.30
C GLU A 349 58.65 11.66 79.97
N TYR A 350 58.67 10.49 79.32
CA TYR A 350 59.41 9.31 79.77
C TYR A 350 60.93 9.47 79.57
N GLN A 351 61.36 10.02 78.43
CA GLN A 351 62.78 10.29 78.15
C GLN A 351 63.36 11.34 79.11
N SER A 352 62.65 12.44 79.36
CA SER A 352 63.08 13.46 80.32
C SER A 352 63.20 12.92 81.75
N ARG A 353 62.41 11.91 82.11
CA ARG A 353 62.43 11.30 83.44
C ARG A 353 63.51 10.22 83.59
N SER A 354 64.00 9.66 82.49
CA SER A 354 65.12 8.70 82.47
C SER A 354 66.51 9.35 82.39
N GLU A 355 66.60 10.63 82.01
CA GLU A 355 67.85 11.42 82.02
C GLU A 355 68.10 12.13 83.37
N GLU A 356 67.13 12.10 84.29
CA GLU A 356 67.21 12.67 85.65
C GLU A 356 67.50 11.64 86.77
N GLU A 357 67.68 10.35 86.44
CA GLU A 357 68.22 9.29 87.34
C GLU A 357 69.67 8.94 86.96
#